data_AF-A0A1F4I233-F1
#
_entry.id   AF-A0A1F4I233-F1
#
_cell.length_a   1.000
_cell.length_b   1.000
_cell.length_c   1.000
_cell.angle_alpha   90.00
_cell.angle_beta   90.00
_cell.angle_gamma   90.00
#
_symmetry.space_group_name_H-M   'P 1'
#
loop_
_entity.id
_entity.type
_entity.pdbx_description
1 polymer ?
#
loop_
_entity_poly.entity_id
_entity_poly.type
_entity_poly.pdbx_seq_one_letter_code
_entity_poly.pdbx_strand_id
1 'polypeptide(L)'
;MNSISDLHARLRTVRGHYRVSPWIQPRDDEAPLLRSWQRCSDAGMREGERINFELVSRSMLAELDDRHGELVRSARPETERLAHALRGTGCTVLLFNTSGVIIDRLCHEAATPAMLLHASRKGVNVSERCVGTTAPAISIAEGLPYLVGRDAHFFDNVRAFFCVAAPIDSPSGQRLGALDITAYDNVPAFDIFSLVVDAAAAIENSLFTPARDRLLVHFHPRIELVGTPMEGLLQVDAEGRITGVNRVAARLLCLPRAALVGRAFGELFDRRLQSLFSRPARQRGDLVEMLSLSGLQVMARFEGEPAQVATGADWAGGTDDSAGAPDERSCPLPTAPVNMRDLERQAIARTLAALDGNVSAAARQLGISRNTIYRRRSGLS
;
A
#
# COMPACT_ATOMS: atom_id res chain seq x y z
N MET A 1 -34.88 3.02 2.35
CA MET A 1 -33.65 3.68 2.82
C MET A 1 -33.33 3.07 4.16
N ASN A 2 -32.21 2.37 4.32
CA ASN A 2 -31.80 1.91 5.64
C ASN A 2 -31.43 3.14 6.46
N SER A 3 -31.99 3.28 7.66
CA SER A 3 -31.62 4.35 8.57
C SER A 3 -30.16 4.15 9.01
N ILE A 4 -29.44 5.23 9.35
CA ILE A 4 -28.13 5.15 10.02
C ILE A 4 -28.21 4.24 11.26
N SER A 5 -29.38 4.18 11.92
CA SER A 5 -29.66 3.25 13.02
C SER A 5 -29.58 1.77 12.61
N ASP A 6 -30.05 1.43 11.41
CA ASP A 6 -30.08 0.05 10.90
C ASP A 6 -28.67 -0.43 10.54
N LEU A 7 -27.86 0.46 9.92
CA LEU A 7 -26.45 0.17 9.63
C LEU A 7 -25.65 -0.06 10.93
N HIS A 8 -25.88 0.74 11.98
CA HIS A 8 -25.23 0.52 13.27
C HIS A 8 -25.73 -0.76 13.97
N ALA A 9 -27.00 -1.12 13.83
CA ALA A 9 -27.51 -2.39 14.35
C ALA A 9 -26.82 -3.58 13.67
N ARG A 10 -26.72 -3.55 12.34
CA ARG A 10 -26.00 -4.55 11.54
C ARG A 10 -24.52 -4.65 11.94
N LEU A 11 -23.88 -3.51 12.18
CA LEU A 11 -22.48 -3.46 12.63
C LEU A 11 -22.26 -4.17 13.97
N ARG A 12 -23.23 -4.09 14.90
CA ARG A 12 -23.17 -4.84 16.17
C ARG A 12 -23.19 -6.35 15.94
N THR A 13 -24.00 -6.85 15.00
CA THR A 13 -24.02 -8.27 14.62
C THR A 13 -22.68 -8.70 14.04
N VAL A 14 -22.12 -7.90 13.12
CA VAL A 14 -20.81 -8.14 12.51
C VAL A 14 -19.69 -8.22 13.56
N ARG A 15 -19.68 -7.29 14.53
CA ARG A 15 -18.72 -7.29 15.65
C ARG A 15 -18.79 -8.56 16.49
N GLY A 16 -19.99 -9.11 16.70
CA GLY A 16 -20.20 -10.35 17.44
C GLY A 16 -19.50 -11.55 16.79
N HIS A 17 -19.59 -11.66 15.47
CA HIS A 17 -18.99 -12.77 14.71
C HIS A 17 -17.47 -12.65 14.56
N TYR A 18 -16.94 -11.44 14.44
CA TYR A 18 -15.49 -11.24 14.32
C TYR A 18 -14.72 -11.59 15.60
N ARG A 19 -15.31 -11.39 16.78
CA ARG A 19 -14.67 -11.72 18.07
C ARG A 19 -14.41 -13.22 18.30
N VAL A 20 -15.03 -14.10 17.51
CA VAL A 20 -14.95 -15.56 17.71
C VAL A 20 -13.67 -16.16 17.11
N SER A 21 -13.00 -15.45 16.19
CA SER A 21 -11.73 -15.92 15.61
C SER A 21 -10.55 -15.11 16.18
N PRO A 22 -9.51 -15.76 16.76
CA PRO A 22 -8.31 -15.06 17.21
C PRO A 22 -7.56 -14.36 16.06
N TRP A 23 -7.82 -14.78 14.82
CA TRP A 23 -7.22 -14.25 13.59
C TRP A 23 -8.04 -13.11 12.97
N ILE A 24 -9.25 -12.84 13.49
CA ILE A 24 -10.03 -11.68 13.05
C ILE A 24 -10.12 -10.68 14.20
N GLN A 25 -9.14 -9.77 14.24
CA GLN A 25 -9.16 -8.66 15.20
C GLN A 25 -10.39 -7.77 14.94
N PRO A 26 -11.14 -7.36 15.98
CA PRO A 26 -12.17 -6.33 15.85
C PRO A 26 -11.58 -5.10 15.17
N ARG A 27 -12.24 -4.57 14.15
CA ARG A 27 -11.72 -3.39 13.46
C ARG A 27 -11.93 -2.13 14.28
N ASP A 28 -10.84 -1.41 14.47
CA ASP A 28 -10.85 -0.10 15.11
C ASP A 28 -11.49 1.00 14.23
N ASP A 29 -11.52 0.78 12.91
CA ASP A 29 -12.15 1.69 11.96
C ASP A 29 -13.17 1.00 11.06
N GLU A 30 -14.43 1.09 11.47
CA GLU A 30 -15.60 0.58 10.72
C GLU A 30 -16.18 1.62 9.76
N ALA A 31 -15.62 2.84 9.72
CA ALA A 31 -16.11 3.88 8.84
C ALA A 31 -16.00 3.50 7.34
N PRO A 32 -14.95 2.78 6.87
CA PRO A 32 -14.92 2.22 5.51
C PRO A 32 -16.11 1.29 5.20
N LEU A 33 -16.47 0.40 6.13
CA LEU A 33 -17.59 -0.52 5.96
C LEU A 33 -18.92 0.22 5.94
N LEU A 34 -19.14 1.15 6.88
CA LEU A 34 -20.34 1.98 6.91
C LEU A 34 -20.49 2.82 5.64
N ARG A 35 -19.40 3.42 5.14
CA ARG A 35 -19.42 4.15 3.86
C ARG A 35 -19.75 3.24 2.68
N SER A 36 -19.22 2.01 2.66
CA SER A 36 -19.54 1.03 1.62
C SER A 36 -21.02 0.65 1.65
N TRP A 37 -21.58 0.31 2.81
CA TRP A 37 -23.01 0.03 2.94
C TRP A 37 -23.88 1.24 2.58
N GLN A 38 -23.44 2.45 2.92
CA GLN A 38 -24.13 3.67 2.53
C GLN A 38 -24.14 3.82 1.01
N ARG A 39 -23.00 3.65 0.32
CA ARG A 39 -22.92 3.70 -1.14
C ARG A 39 -23.79 2.63 -1.82
N CYS A 40 -23.84 1.41 -1.28
CA CYS A 40 -24.76 0.37 -1.77
C CYS A 40 -26.22 0.78 -1.60
N SER A 41 -26.57 1.33 -0.43
CA SER A 41 -27.93 1.79 -0.12
C SER A 41 -28.35 2.98 -0.99
N ASP A 42 -27.44 3.93 -1.22
CA ASP A 42 -27.64 5.10 -2.10
C ASP A 42 -27.79 4.69 -3.56
N ALA A 43 -27.17 3.57 -3.97
CA ALA A 43 -27.36 2.95 -5.27
C ALA A 43 -28.69 2.17 -5.41
N GLY A 44 -29.53 2.16 -4.37
CA GLY A 44 -30.85 1.52 -4.39
C GLY A 44 -30.85 0.02 -4.11
N MET A 45 -29.71 -0.56 -3.75
CA MET A 45 -29.57 -1.99 -3.49
C MET A 45 -30.28 -2.42 -2.20
N ARG A 46 -30.76 -3.67 -2.16
CA ARG A 46 -31.40 -4.26 -0.98
C ARG A 46 -30.72 -5.56 -0.58
N GLU A 47 -30.50 -5.77 0.72
CA GLU A 47 -29.71 -6.90 1.25
C GLU A 47 -30.22 -8.28 0.79
N GLY A 48 -31.55 -8.43 0.68
CA GLY A 48 -32.20 -9.68 0.24
C GLY A 48 -32.21 -9.92 -1.27
N GLU A 49 -31.67 -8.99 -2.07
CA GLU A 49 -31.48 -9.21 -3.51
C GLU A 49 -30.40 -10.26 -3.75
N ARG A 50 -30.58 -11.08 -4.77
CA ARG A 50 -29.58 -12.06 -5.21
C ARG A 50 -28.78 -11.46 -6.34
N ILE A 51 -27.46 -11.32 -6.14
CA ILE A 51 -26.53 -10.96 -7.21
C ILE A 51 -26.06 -12.20 -7.96
N ASN A 52 -25.60 -11.98 -9.19
CA ASN A 52 -24.88 -12.97 -9.98
C ASN A 52 -23.45 -12.49 -10.24
N PHE A 53 -22.51 -13.43 -10.38
CA PHE A 53 -21.13 -13.13 -10.72
C PHE A 53 -20.99 -12.99 -12.23
N GLU A 54 -21.31 -11.80 -12.73
CA GLU A 54 -21.33 -11.51 -14.16
C GLU A 54 -19.92 -11.23 -14.71
N LEU A 55 -19.65 -11.81 -15.87
CA LEU A 55 -18.47 -11.50 -16.65
C LEU A 55 -18.69 -10.17 -17.38
N VAL A 56 -17.61 -9.38 -17.49
CA VAL A 56 -17.57 -8.27 -18.44
C VAL A 56 -17.76 -8.76 -19.87
N SER A 57 -18.09 -7.83 -20.77
CA SER A 57 -18.23 -8.12 -22.19
C SER A 57 -16.95 -8.73 -22.79
N ARG A 58 -17.08 -9.44 -23.92
CA ARG A 58 -15.92 -10.05 -24.60
C ARG A 58 -14.88 -9.02 -25.05
N SER A 59 -15.30 -7.83 -25.47
CA SER A 59 -14.39 -6.73 -25.83
C SER A 59 -13.61 -6.24 -24.62
N MET A 60 -14.29 -6.01 -23.48
CA MET A 60 -13.62 -5.64 -22.24
C MET A 60 -12.66 -6.72 -21.76
N LEU A 61 -13.02 -7.99 -21.89
CA LEU A 61 -12.14 -9.11 -21.51
C LEU A 61 -10.84 -9.12 -22.32
N ALA A 62 -10.90 -8.85 -23.63
CA ALA A 62 -9.73 -8.73 -24.48
C ALA A 62 -8.84 -7.53 -24.07
N GLU A 63 -9.46 -6.40 -23.73
CA GLU A 63 -8.74 -5.21 -23.26
C GLU A 63 -8.06 -5.40 -21.90
N LEU A 64 -8.48 -6.36 -21.07
CA LEU A 64 -7.87 -6.56 -19.75
C LEU A 64 -6.39 -6.94 -19.87
N ASP A 65 -6.04 -7.78 -20.85
CA ASP A 65 -4.65 -8.20 -21.05
C ASP A 65 -3.78 -7.06 -21.54
N ASP A 66 -4.26 -6.27 -22.50
CA ASP A 66 -3.53 -5.12 -23.04
C ASP A 66 -3.32 -4.04 -21.98
N ARG A 67 -4.35 -3.76 -21.16
CA ARG A 67 -4.32 -2.66 -20.19
C ARG A 67 -3.68 -3.02 -18.85
N HIS A 68 -3.73 -4.29 -18.45
CA HIS A 68 -3.30 -4.71 -17.12
C HIS A 68 -2.23 -5.80 -17.13
N GLY A 69 -1.76 -6.22 -18.31
CA GLY A 69 -0.72 -7.24 -18.45
C GLY A 69 0.59 -6.90 -17.73
N GLU A 70 0.96 -5.62 -17.66
CA GLU A 70 2.14 -5.18 -16.89
C GLU A 70 1.97 -5.42 -15.38
N LEU A 71 0.84 -5.01 -14.81
CA LEU A 71 0.55 -5.25 -13.40
C LEU A 71 0.51 -6.75 -13.09
N VAL A 72 -0.15 -7.55 -13.93
CA VAL A 72 -0.19 -9.01 -13.78
C VAL A 72 1.22 -9.61 -13.82
N ARG A 73 2.07 -9.17 -14.74
CA ARG A 73 3.45 -9.65 -14.88
C ARG A 73 4.30 -9.29 -13.66
N SER A 74 4.23 -8.04 -13.20
CA SER A 74 4.99 -7.58 -12.03
C SER A 74 4.50 -8.23 -10.72
N ALA A 75 3.21 -8.55 -10.63
CA ALA A 75 2.62 -9.23 -9.48
C ALA A 75 2.83 -10.76 -9.48
N ARG A 76 3.11 -11.36 -10.64
CA ARG A 76 3.17 -12.81 -10.83
C ARG A 76 4.03 -13.55 -9.80
N PRO A 77 5.29 -13.15 -9.52
CA PRO A 77 6.13 -13.86 -8.56
C PRO A 77 5.50 -13.96 -7.17
N GLU A 78 4.91 -12.85 -6.68
CA GLU A 78 4.27 -12.82 -5.37
C GLU A 78 2.94 -13.57 -5.34
N THR A 79 2.13 -13.44 -6.39
CA THR A 79 0.86 -14.19 -6.48
C THR A 79 1.07 -15.70 -6.58
N GLU A 80 2.12 -16.16 -7.27
CA GLU A 80 2.50 -17.57 -7.34
C GLU A 80 3.03 -18.08 -6.00
N ARG A 81 3.86 -17.28 -5.31
CA ARG A 81 4.33 -17.58 -3.94
C ARG A 81 3.15 -17.73 -2.98
N LEU A 82 2.19 -16.82 -3.03
CA LEU A 82 0.96 -16.91 -2.23
C LEU A 82 0.13 -18.14 -2.59
N ALA A 83 -0.13 -18.37 -3.88
CA ALA A 83 -0.91 -19.51 -4.32
C ALA A 83 -0.26 -20.85 -3.91
N HIS A 84 1.07 -20.91 -3.90
CA HIS A 84 1.82 -22.06 -3.38
C HIS A 84 1.64 -22.22 -1.87
N ALA A 85 1.81 -21.15 -1.09
CA ALA A 85 1.65 -21.15 0.37
C ALA A 85 0.21 -21.51 0.81
N LEU A 86 -0.78 -21.21 -0.03
CA LEU A 86 -2.21 -21.46 0.24
C LEU A 86 -2.70 -22.82 -0.29
N ARG A 87 -1.84 -23.66 -0.86
CA ARG A 87 -2.25 -24.98 -1.37
C ARG A 87 -2.93 -25.80 -0.27
N GLY A 88 -4.05 -26.42 -0.61
CA GLY A 88 -4.85 -27.24 0.32
C GLY A 88 -5.74 -26.45 1.29
N THR A 89 -5.67 -25.12 1.32
CA THR A 89 -6.52 -24.29 2.20
C THR A 89 -7.90 -23.97 1.61
N GLY A 90 -8.08 -24.21 0.31
CA GLY A 90 -9.28 -23.81 -0.44
C GLY A 90 -9.37 -22.30 -0.77
N CYS A 91 -8.34 -21.52 -0.42
CA CYS A 91 -8.27 -20.10 -0.73
C CYS A 91 -7.87 -19.86 -2.20
N THR A 92 -8.28 -18.70 -2.71
CA THR A 92 -7.93 -18.21 -4.05
C THR A 92 -7.24 -16.86 -3.94
N VAL A 93 -6.13 -16.68 -4.66
CA VAL A 93 -5.44 -15.39 -4.83
C VAL A 93 -6.04 -14.70 -6.05
N LEU A 94 -6.47 -13.45 -5.85
CA LEU A 94 -7.15 -12.64 -6.86
C LEU A 94 -6.43 -11.32 -7.05
N LEU A 95 -6.37 -10.89 -8.31
CA LEU A 95 -5.90 -9.57 -8.67
C LEU A 95 -7.03 -8.79 -9.34
N PHE A 96 -7.26 -7.57 -8.90
CA PHE A 96 -8.32 -6.70 -9.39
C PHE A 96 -7.75 -5.43 -10.02
N ASN A 97 -8.38 -4.94 -11.09
CA ASN A 97 -8.15 -3.58 -11.55
C ASN A 97 -8.94 -2.56 -10.69
N THR A 98 -8.72 -1.27 -10.96
CA THR A 98 -9.38 -0.17 -10.23
C THR A 98 -10.89 -0.08 -10.42
N SER A 99 -11.46 -0.78 -11.40
CA SER A 99 -12.91 -0.85 -11.60
C SER A 99 -13.56 -2.00 -10.83
N GLY A 100 -12.78 -2.81 -10.11
CA GLY A 100 -13.28 -3.98 -9.39
C GLY A 100 -13.50 -5.20 -10.29
N VAL A 101 -12.80 -5.31 -11.43
CA VAL A 101 -12.84 -6.48 -12.30
C VAL A 101 -11.63 -7.38 -12.01
N ILE A 102 -11.86 -8.70 -11.92
CA ILE A 102 -10.79 -9.68 -11.75
C ILE A 102 -9.93 -9.71 -13.02
N ILE A 103 -8.64 -9.42 -12.88
CA ILE A 103 -7.67 -9.45 -13.98
C ILE A 103 -6.76 -10.68 -13.94
N ASP A 104 -6.57 -11.31 -12.78
CA ASP A 104 -5.88 -12.59 -12.67
C ASP A 104 -6.40 -13.41 -11.47
N ARG A 105 -6.27 -14.73 -11.57
CA ARG A 105 -6.67 -15.71 -10.53
C ARG A 105 -5.65 -16.81 -10.42
N LEU A 106 -5.15 -17.06 -9.21
CA LEU A 106 -4.35 -18.24 -8.89
C LEU A 106 -4.97 -19.03 -7.73
N CYS A 107 -5.27 -20.30 -7.97
CA CYS A 107 -5.83 -21.21 -6.98
C CYS A 107 -5.44 -22.66 -7.28
N HIS A 108 -5.57 -23.54 -6.28
CA HIS A 108 -5.50 -24.97 -6.49
C HIS A 108 -6.92 -25.51 -6.75
N GLU A 109 -7.30 -25.66 -8.02
CA GLU A 109 -8.69 -25.93 -8.42
C GLU A 109 -9.31 -27.15 -7.72
N ALA A 110 -8.55 -28.24 -7.56
CA ALA A 110 -9.03 -29.46 -6.90
C ALA A 110 -9.44 -29.26 -5.43
N ALA A 111 -8.88 -28.26 -4.74
CA ALA A 111 -9.23 -27.92 -3.37
C ALA A 111 -10.15 -26.69 -3.26
N THR A 112 -10.49 -26.06 -4.39
CA THR A 112 -11.26 -24.80 -4.39
C THR A 112 -12.74 -25.10 -4.59
N PRO A 113 -13.64 -24.58 -3.73
CA PRO A 113 -15.08 -24.78 -3.88
C PRO A 113 -15.60 -24.30 -5.25
N ALA A 114 -16.54 -25.04 -5.84
CA ALA A 114 -17.09 -24.73 -7.17
C ALA A 114 -17.71 -23.32 -7.26
N MET A 115 -18.37 -22.88 -6.18
CA MET A 115 -18.92 -21.52 -6.09
C MET A 115 -17.81 -20.46 -6.13
N LEU A 116 -16.70 -20.68 -5.42
CA LEU A 116 -15.55 -19.79 -5.47
C LEU A 116 -14.92 -19.80 -6.87
N LEU A 117 -14.74 -20.96 -7.50
CA LEU A 117 -14.23 -21.05 -8.88
C LEU A 117 -15.10 -20.27 -9.88
N HIS A 118 -16.42 -20.32 -9.73
CA HIS A 118 -17.36 -19.60 -10.57
C HIS A 118 -17.31 -18.08 -10.36
N ALA A 119 -17.27 -17.65 -9.10
CA ALA A 119 -17.25 -16.24 -8.69
C ALA A 119 -15.92 -15.54 -8.96
N SER A 120 -14.82 -16.29 -9.04
CA SER A 120 -13.44 -15.78 -9.12
C SER A 120 -12.85 -15.74 -10.53
N ARG A 121 -13.63 -16.06 -11.57
CA ARG A 121 -13.11 -16.11 -12.95
C ARG A 121 -12.56 -14.75 -13.38
N LYS A 122 -11.48 -14.75 -14.15
CA LYS A 122 -10.99 -13.54 -14.83
C LYS A 122 -12.13 -12.90 -15.62
N GLY A 123 -12.29 -11.59 -15.47
CA GLY A 123 -13.36 -10.81 -16.06
C GLY A 123 -14.64 -10.70 -15.23
N VAL A 124 -14.77 -11.40 -14.10
CA VAL A 124 -15.93 -11.17 -13.22
C VAL A 124 -15.84 -9.77 -12.63
N ASN A 125 -16.95 -9.03 -12.71
CA ASN A 125 -17.07 -7.70 -12.12
C ASN A 125 -17.60 -7.81 -10.68
N VAL A 126 -16.72 -7.51 -9.72
CA VAL A 126 -17.06 -7.46 -8.29
C VAL A 126 -17.09 -6.03 -7.73
N SER A 127 -17.25 -5.04 -8.61
CA SER A 127 -17.43 -3.66 -8.19
C SER A 127 -18.56 -3.55 -7.18
N GLU A 128 -18.50 -2.53 -6.34
CA GLU A 128 -19.52 -2.29 -5.31
C GLU A 128 -20.93 -2.16 -5.91
N ARG A 129 -21.02 -1.73 -7.18
CA ARG A 129 -22.27 -1.62 -7.94
C ARG A 129 -22.83 -2.96 -8.44
N CYS A 130 -22.02 -4.01 -8.50
CA CYS A 130 -22.42 -5.32 -9.01
C CYS A 130 -22.60 -6.34 -7.89
N VAL A 131 -21.70 -6.37 -6.91
CA VAL A 131 -21.65 -7.39 -5.85
C VAL A 131 -21.79 -6.79 -4.45
N GLY A 132 -21.97 -5.46 -4.37
CA GLY A 132 -22.10 -4.77 -3.10
C GLY A 132 -20.78 -4.74 -2.34
N THR A 133 -20.86 -4.67 -1.03
CA THR A 133 -19.68 -4.58 -0.16
C THR A 133 -18.82 -5.83 -0.21
N THR A 134 -17.58 -5.67 -0.68
CA THR A 134 -16.53 -6.69 -0.70
C THR A 134 -15.20 -6.07 -0.20
N ALA A 135 -14.26 -6.91 0.22
CA ALA A 135 -12.92 -6.46 0.60
C ALA A 135 -12.20 -5.71 -0.53
N PRO A 136 -12.14 -6.22 -1.79
CA PRO A 136 -11.51 -5.48 -2.88
C PRO A 136 -12.22 -4.17 -3.19
N ALA A 137 -13.56 -4.10 -3.14
CA ALA A 137 -14.29 -2.86 -3.36
C ALA A 137 -13.92 -1.78 -2.34
N ILE A 138 -13.89 -2.11 -1.04
CA ILE A 138 -13.48 -1.18 0.02
C ILE A 138 -12.01 -0.81 -0.14
N SER A 139 -11.14 -1.79 -0.38
CA SER A 139 -9.69 -1.56 -0.52
C SER A 139 -9.38 -0.60 -1.67
N ILE A 140 -10.02 -0.79 -2.82
CA ILE A 140 -9.92 0.10 -3.99
C ILE A 140 -10.44 1.50 -3.67
N ALA A 141 -11.64 1.62 -3.08
CA ALA A 141 -12.26 2.92 -2.82
C ALA A 141 -11.54 3.73 -1.72
N GLU A 142 -11.05 3.07 -0.68
CA GLU A 142 -10.54 3.73 0.53
C GLU A 142 -9.01 3.79 0.58
N GLY A 143 -8.33 2.96 -0.22
CA GLY A 143 -6.86 2.93 -0.27
C GLY A 143 -6.19 2.36 0.96
N LEU A 144 -6.87 1.43 1.61
CA LEU A 144 -6.37 0.73 2.78
C LEU A 144 -6.69 -0.77 2.68
N PRO A 145 -5.88 -1.64 3.29
CA PRO A 145 -6.22 -3.04 3.41
C PRO A 145 -7.49 -3.25 4.22
N TYR A 146 -8.36 -4.15 3.77
CA TYR A 146 -9.64 -4.42 4.40
C TYR A 146 -10.01 -5.89 4.28
N LEU A 147 -10.77 -6.40 5.24
CA LEU A 147 -11.35 -7.73 5.23
C LEU A 147 -12.87 -7.64 5.34
N VAL A 148 -13.57 -8.43 4.55
CA VAL A 148 -15.02 -8.51 4.59
C VAL A 148 -15.37 -9.98 4.63
N GLY A 149 -16.14 -10.39 5.62
CA GLY A 149 -16.68 -11.74 5.68
C GLY A 149 -18.01 -11.76 6.41
N ARG A 150 -18.79 -12.81 6.19
CA ARG A 150 -20.11 -13.00 6.82
C ARG A 150 -21.00 -11.79 6.57
N ASP A 151 -21.70 -11.31 7.60
CA ASP A 151 -22.68 -10.22 7.53
C ASP A 151 -22.10 -8.85 7.17
N ALA A 152 -20.76 -8.75 7.08
CA ALA A 152 -20.09 -7.56 6.55
C ALA A 152 -20.33 -7.39 5.05
N HIS A 153 -20.52 -8.49 4.31
CA HIS A 153 -20.93 -8.40 2.91
C HIS A 153 -22.34 -7.85 2.79
N PHE A 154 -22.58 -6.98 1.80
CA PHE A 154 -23.86 -6.27 1.68
C PHE A 154 -25.03 -7.22 1.43
N PHE A 155 -24.91 -8.14 0.46
CA PHE A 155 -25.95 -9.09 0.08
C PHE A 155 -25.83 -10.43 0.81
N ASP A 156 -26.96 -11.09 1.00
CA ASP A 156 -27.05 -12.36 1.74
C ASP A 156 -26.35 -13.52 1.03
N ASN A 157 -26.47 -13.60 -0.29
CA ASN A 157 -25.94 -14.70 -1.09
C ASN A 157 -24.40 -14.70 -1.24
N VAL A 158 -23.73 -13.69 -0.69
CA VAL A 158 -22.26 -13.61 -0.65
C VAL A 158 -21.69 -13.67 0.78
N ARG A 159 -22.53 -13.87 1.81
CA ARG A 159 -22.06 -13.97 3.20
C ARG A 159 -21.18 -15.19 3.47
N ALA A 160 -21.26 -16.22 2.63
CA ALA A 160 -20.38 -17.40 2.69
C ALA A 160 -18.93 -17.10 2.28
N PHE A 161 -18.69 -15.96 1.62
CA PHE A 161 -17.33 -15.53 1.28
C PHE A 161 -16.63 -14.88 2.47
N PHE A 162 -15.32 -15.03 2.48
CA PHE A 162 -14.41 -14.37 3.39
C PHE A 162 -13.25 -13.82 2.58
N CYS A 163 -13.17 -12.50 2.47
CA CYS A 163 -12.22 -11.81 1.60
C CYS A 163 -11.29 -10.93 2.44
N VAL A 164 -10.03 -10.89 2.06
CA VAL A 164 -9.03 -9.95 2.58
C VAL A 164 -8.32 -9.34 1.38
N ALA A 165 -8.37 -8.02 1.25
CA ALA A 165 -7.75 -7.30 0.15
C ALA A 165 -6.82 -6.20 0.64
N ALA A 166 -5.75 -5.96 -0.10
CA ALA A 166 -4.87 -4.80 0.04
C ALA A 166 -4.71 -4.09 -1.30
N PRO A 167 -4.66 -2.75 -1.31
CA PRO A 167 -4.55 -2.03 -2.56
C PRO A 167 -3.12 -2.10 -3.10
N ILE A 168 -2.96 -1.94 -4.41
CA ILE A 168 -1.66 -1.83 -5.08
C ILE A 168 -1.58 -0.46 -5.73
N ASP A 169 -0.63 0.35 -5.30
CA ASP A 169 -0.35 1.66 -5.88
C ASP A 169 0.95 1.64 -6.72
N SER A 170 1.02 2.47 -7.75
CA SER A 170 2.24 2.75 -8.48
C SER A 170 3.26 3.50 -7.59
N PRO A 171 4.54 3.55 -7.99
CA PRO A 171 5.52 4.41 -7.33
C PRO A 171 5.07 5.87 -7.19
N SER A 172 4.36 6.41 -8.19
CA SER A 172 3.80 7.78 -8.16
C SER A 172 2.57 7.95 -7.26
N GLY A 173 2.05 6.88 -6.67
CA GLY A 173 0.89 6.89 -5.77
C GLY A 173 -0.46 6.72 -6.46
N GLN A 174 -0.50 6.41 -7.76
CA GLN A 174 -1.73 6.08 -8.47
C GLN A 174 -2.20 4.68 -8.09
N ARG A 175 -3.47 4.51 -7.74
CA ARG A 175 -4.07 3.18 -7.55
C ARG A 175 -4.05 2.40 -8.86
N LEU A 176 -3.43 1.22 -8.85
CA LEU A 176 -3.41 0.30 -9.99
C LEU A 176 -4.47 -0.80 -9.85
N GLY A 177 -4.76 -1.21 -8.62
CA GLY A 177 -5.67 -2.32 -8.35
C GLY A 177 -5.69 -2.75 -6.90
N ALA A 178 -6.07 -4.02 -6.68
CA ALA A 178 -5.97 -4.66 -5.37
C ALA A 178 -5.55 -6.12 -5.51
N LEU A 179 -4.75 -6.58 -4.55
CA LEU A 179 -4.52 -7.99 -4.27
C LEU A 179 -5.56 -8.45 -3.26
N ASP A 180 -6.08 -9.65 -3.42
CA ASP A 180 -7.04 -10.24 -2.49
C ASP A 180 -6.79 -11.74 -2.32
N ILE A 181 -7.09 -12.23 -1.12
CA ILE A 181 -7.26 -13.64 -0.84
C ILE A 181 -8.71 -13.85 -0.41
N THR A 182 -9.42 -14.71 -1.14
CA THR A 182 -10.79 -15.09 -0.87
C THR A 182 -10.90 -16.57 -0.51
N ALA A 183 -11.69 -16.86 0.52
CA ALA A 183 -12.11 -18.19 0.93
C ALA A 183 -13.65 -18.30 0.89
N TYR A 184 -14.18 -19.52 0.96
CA TYR A 184 -15.62 -19.78 0.85
C TYR A 184 -16.05 -20.86 1.85
N ASP A 185 -17.11 -20.58 2.61
CA ASP A 185 -17.66 -21.40 3.70
C ASP A 185 -16.68 -21.76 4.83
N ASN A 186 -15.52 -21.09 4.87
CA ASN A 186 -14.54 -21.25 5.93
C ASN A 186 -13.86 -19.92 6.28
N VAL A 187 -13.37 -19.84 7.51
CA VAL A 187 -12.42 -18.81 7.95
C VAL A 187 -11.07 -19.50 8.08
N PRO A 188 -10.06 -19.09 7.31
CA PRO A 188 -8.76 -19.73 7.39
C PRO A 188 -8.10 -19.55 8.76
N ALA A 189 -7.39 -20.60 9.22
CA ALA A 189 -6.84 -20.68 10.58
C ALA A 189 -5.45 -20.04 10.73
N PHE A 190 -5.15 -19.02 9.93
CA PHE A 190 -3.89 -18.30 9.91
C PHE A 190 -4.12 -16.82 9.57
N ASP A 191 -3.13 -15.97 9.81
CA ASP A 191 -3.24 -14.53 9.59
C ASP A 191 -3.15 -14.15 8.10
N ILE A 192 -4.28 -14.29 7.40
CA ILE A 192 -4.41 -13.85 6.00
C ILE A 192 -4.24 -12.33 5.88
N PHE A 193 -4.63 -11.55 6.88
CA PHE A 193 -4.56 -10.10 6.80
C PHE A 193 -3.13 -9.62 6.61
N SER A 194 -2.22 -10.08 7.47
CA SER A 194 -0.80 -9.76 7.33
C SER A 194 -0.22 -10.32 6.04
N LEU A 195 -0.59 -11.55 5.66
CA LEU A 195 -0.12 -12.17 4.41
C LEU A 195 -0.46 -11.35 3.16
N VAL A 196 -1.70 -10.84 3.05
CA VAL A 196 -2.14 -9.99 1.94
C VAL A 196 -1.44 -8.63 1.95
N VAL A 197 -1.28 -8.02 3.13
CA VAL A 197 -0.60 -6.73 3.28
C VAL A 197 0.85 -6.81 2.86
N ASP A 198 1.57 -7.83 3.32
CA ASP A 198 2.98 -8.03 3.01
C ASP A 198 3.19 -8.34 1.54
N ALA A 199 2.34 -9.19 0.95
CA ALA A 199 2.41 -9.51 -0.47
C ALA A 199 2.06 -8.30 -1.35
N ALA A 200 1.06 -7.49 -0.99
CA ALA A 200 0.77 -6.26 -1.71
C ALA A 200 1.94 -5.26 -1.63
N ALA A 201 2.60 -5.14 -0.47
CA ALA A 201 3.79 -4.32 -0.33
C ALA A 201 4.97 -4.85 -1.18
N ALA A 202 5.15 -6.17 -1.25
CA ALA A 202 6.15 -6.79 -2.11
C ALA A 202 5.90 -6.52 -3.60
N ILE A 203 4.63 -6.59 -4.02
CA ILE A 203 4.22 -6.21 -5.39
C ILE A 203 4.48 -4.72 -5.62
N GLU A 204 4.09 -3.83 -4.71
CA GLU A 204 4.38 -2.39 -4.86
C GLU A 204 5.89 -2.13 -4.98
N ASN A 205 6.71 -2.82 -4.20
CA ASN A 205 8.17 -2.69 -4.26
C ASN A 205 8.73 -3.17 -5.61
N SER A 206 8.17 -4.23 -6.21
CA SER A 206 8.60 -4.71 -7.53
C SER A 206 8.27 -3.75 -8.68
N LEU A 207 7.37 -2.79 -8.45
CA LEU A 207 7.06 -1.73 -9.41
C LEU A 207 8.12 -0.62 -9.45
N PHE A 208 9.04 -0.57 -8.48
CA PHE A 208 10.18 0.36 -8.49
C PHE A 208 11.27 -0.21 -9.37
N THR A 209 11.35 0.28 -10.61
CA THR A 209 12.36 -0.15 -11.57
C THR A 209 13.53 0.82 -11.57
N PRO A 210 14.76 0.35 -11.27
CA PRO A 210 15.94 1.19 -11.45
C PRO A 210 16.09 1.50 -12.94
N ALA A 211 16.44 2.75 -13.24
CA ALA A 211 16.66 3.20 -14.61
C ALA A 211 17.87 4.14 -14.65
N ARG A 212 18.34 4.43 -15.86
CA ARG A 212 19.29 5.52 -16.08
C ARG A 212 18.67 6.81 -15.54
N ASP A 213 19.46 7.59 -14.80
CA ASP A 213 19.02 8.86 -14.20
C ASP A 213 17.91 8.72 -13.14
N ARG A 214 17.72 7.50 -12.60
CA ARG A 214 16.83 7.22 -11.48
C ARG A 214 17.52 6.43 -10.39
N LEU A 215 17.60 7.01 -9.21
CA LEU A 215 18.14 6.40 -8.01
C LEU A 215 17.01 5.82 -7.16
N LEU A 216 17.10 4.54 -6.83
CA LEU A 216 16.29 3.90 -5.82
C LEU A 216 17.00 3.98 -4.46
N VAL A 217 16.28 4.49 -3.47
CA VAL A 217 16.72 4.60 -2.09
C VAL A 217 15.91 3.62 -1.26
N HIS A 218 16.56 2.55 -0.85
CA HIS A 218 16.06 1.57 0.09
C HIS A 218 16.42 2.03 1.49
N PHE A 219 15.47 2.09 2.43
CA PHE A 219 15.81 2.50 3.78
C PHE A 219 14.88 1.94 4.85
N HIS A 220 15.42 1.72 6.03
CA HIS A 220 14.64 1.34 7.21
C HIS A 220 15.42 1.66 8.50
N PRO A 221 14.77 2.01 9.62
CA PRO A 221 15.43 2.16 10.93
C PRO A 221 16.10 0.88 11.47
N ARG A 222 15.77 -0.27 10.89
CA ARG A 222 16.30 -1.59 11.24
C ARG A 222 16.90 -2.21 10.00
N ILE A 223 18.19 -2.52 10.07
CA ILE A 223 18.98 -3.06 8.96
C ILE A 223 18.39 -4.35 8.39
N GLU A 224 17.81 -5.21 9.24
CA GLU A 224 17.26 -6.51 8.87
C GLU A 224 16.00 -6.41 7.99
N LEU A 225 15.38 -5.22 7.96
CA LEU A 225 14.18 -4.97 7.18
C LEU A 225 14.46 -4.26 5.85
N VAL A 226 15.70 -3.82 5.60
CA VAL A 226 16.11 -3.29 4.29
C VAL A 226 16.15 -4.44 3.28
N GLY A 227 15.53 -4.27 2.10
CA GLY A 227 15.36 -5.32 1.11
C GLY A 227 14.18 -6.27 1.38
N THR A 228 13.36 -6.00 2.39
CA THR A 228 12.12 -6.75 2.66
C THR A 228 10.89 -5.96 2.20
N PRO A 229 9.69 -6.56 2.11
CA PRO A 229 8.46 -5.81 1.84
C PRO A 229 8.17 -4.67 2.84
N MET A 230 8.81 -4.70 4.02
CA MET A 230 8.71 -3.68 5.06
C MET A 230 9.75 -2.56 4.93
N GLU A 231 10.51 -2.47 3.85
CA GLU A 231 11.43 -1.36 3.63
C GLU A 231 10.73 -0.12 3.10
N GLY A 232 11.26 1.06 3.40
CA GLY A 232 10.93 2.29 2.70
C GLY A 232 11.65 2.34 1.35
N LEU A 233 10.92 2.68 0.29
CA LEU A 233 11.46 2.96 -1.03
C LEU A 233 11.14 4.40 -1.45
N LEU A 234 12.18 5.11 -1.89
CA LEU A 234 12.06 6.34 -2.67
C LEU A 234 12.70 6.14 -4.04
N GLN A 235 12.07 6.69 -5.06
CA GLN A 235 12.67 6.85 -6.38
C GLN A 235 12.99 8.33 -6.57
N VAL A 236 14.21 8.63 -7.00
CA VAL A 236 14.72 10.00 -7.13
C VAL A 236 15.29 10.19 -8.54
N ASP A 237 14.94 11.29 -9.20
CA ASP A 237 15.48 11.64 -10.53
C ASP A 237 16.89 12.27 -10.45
N ALA A 238 17.47 12.58 -11.60
CA ALA A 238 18.79 13.21 -11.71
C ALA A 238 18.86 14.60 -11.06
N GLU A 239 17.73 15.31 -11.00
CA GLU A 239 17.62 16.62 -10.34
C GLU A 239 17.48 16.49 -8.81
N GLY A 240 17.39 15.27 -8.28
CA GLY A 240 17.25 15.02 -6.86
C GLY A 240 15.83 15.16 -6.34
N ARG A 241 14.83 15.12 -7.21
CA ARG A 241 13.41 15.16 -6.84
C ARG A 241 12.85 13.76 -6.72
N ILE A 242 11.98 13.59 -5.74
CA ILE A 242 11.33 12.32 -5.47
C ILE A 242 10.23 12.11 -6.51
N THR A 243 10.37 11.08 -7.33
CA THR A 243 9.40 10.70 -8.36
C THR A 243 8.55 9.50 -7.94
N GLY A 244 8.94 8.77 -6.90
CA GLY A 244 8.18 7.63 -6.38
C GLY A 244 8.40 7.37 -4.91
N VAL A 245 7.35 6.86 -4.24
CA VAL A 245 7.32 6.63 -2.78
C VAL A 245 6.44 5.42 -2.46
N ASN A 246 6.98 4.39 -1.80
CA ASN A 246 6.15 3.27 -1.34
C ASN A 246 5.39 3.62 -0.04
N ARG A 247 4.39 2.82 0.37
CA ARG A 247 3.57 3.13 1.56
C ARG A 247 4.38 3.14 2.83
N VAL A 248 5.39 2.28 2.89
CA VAL A 248 6.24 2.16 4.07
C VAL A 248 7.12 3.39 4.24
N ALA A 249 7.71 3.92 3.15
CA ALA A 249 8.45 5.18 3.17
C ALA A 249 7.59 6.33 3.68
N ALA A 250 6.36 6.47 3.17
CA ALA A 250 5.41 7.49 3.64
C ALA A 250 5.10 7.36 5.14
N ARG A 251 4.91 6.12 5.63
CA ARG A 251 4.68 5.84 7.06
C ARG A 251 5.90 6.15 7.92
N LEU A 252 7.09 5.70 7.52
CA LEU A 252 8.35 5.94 8.24
C LEU A 252 8.63 7.45 8.34
N LEU A 253 8.46 8.17 7.24
CA LEU A 253 8.65 9.61 7.18
C LEU A 253 7.49 10.40 7.82
N CYS A 254 6.41 9.72 8.19
CA CYS A 254 5.19 10.29 8.74
C CYS A 254 4.62 11.44 7.89
N LEU A 255 4.67 11.27 6.57
CA LEU A 255 4.21 12.24 5.58
C LEU A 255 3.35 11.54 4.52
N PRO A 256 2.26 12.19 4.05
CA PRO A 256 1.49 11.62 2.94
C PRO A 256 2.35 11.56 1.68
N ARG A 257 2.16 10.52 0.85
CA ARG A 257 2.86 10.37 -0.44
C ARG A 257 2.79 11.63 -1.31
N ALA A 258 1.63 12.28 -1.35
CA ALA A 258 1.43 13.51 -2.11
C ALA A 258 2.32 14.68 -1.67
N ALA A 259 2.77 14.71 -0.41
CA ALA A 259 3.71 15.71 0.08
C ALA A 259 5.18 15.35 -0.16
N LEU A 260 5.45 14.09 -0.50
CA LEU A 260 6.79 13.55 -0.73
C LEU A 260 7.15 13.60 -2.22
N VAL A 261 6.23 13.23 -3.11
CA VAL A 261 6.45 13.31 -4.56
C VAL A 261 6.67 14.76 -5.00
N GLY A 262 7.69 14.99 -5.82
CA GLY A 262 8.15 16.30 -6.30
C GLY A 262 9.11 17.04 -5.36
N ARG A 263 9.18 16.63 -4.09
CA ARG A 263 10.07 17.23 -3.09
C ARG A 263 11.53 16.89 -3.38
N ALA A 264 12.44 17.81 -3.09
CA ALA A 264 13.87 17.51 -3.15
C ALA A 264 14.26 16.51 -2.05
N PHE A 265 15.11 15.54 -2.39
CA PHE A 265 15.60 14.53 -1.45
C PHE A 265 16.30 15.15 -0.23
N GLY A 266 17.08 16.21 -0.44
CA GLY A 266 17.77 16.94 0.63
C GLY A 266 16.84 17.71 1.58
N GLU A 267 15.55 17.83 1.28
CA GLU A 267 14.55 18.35 2.22
C GLU A 267 14.00 17.25 3.15
N LEU A 268 14.36 15.98 2.92
CA LEU A 268 13.94 14.86 3.76
C LEU A 268 15.08 14.33 4.60
N PHE A 269 16.29 14.25 4.05
CA PHE A 269 17.45 13.66 4.71
C PHE A 269 18.63 14.62 4.76
N ASP A 270 19.50 14.40 5.74
CA ASP A 270 20.74 15.12 6.01
C ASP A 270 21.82 15.01 4.92
N ARG A 271 21.57 14.23 3.87
CA ARG A 271 22.51 14.01 2.77
C ARG A 271 22.09 14.72 1.49
N ARG A 272 23.06 15.38 0.83
CA ARG A 272 22.90 15.90 -0.55
C ARG A 272 23.12 14.77 -1.56
N LEU A 273 22.19 14.65 -2.51
CA LEU A 273 22.13 13.63 -3.57
C LEU A 273 23.43 13.48 -4.38
N GLN A 274 24.11 14.60 -4.67
CA GLN A 274 25.34 14.64 -5.49
C GLN A 274 26.48 13.80 -4.88
N SER A 275 26.53 13.67 -3.56
CA SER A 275 27.53 12.82 -2.87
C SER A 275 27.27 11.32 -3.03
N LEU A 276 26.05 10.93 -3.43
CA LEU A 276 25.60 9.54 -3.51
C LEU A 276 25.80 8.95 -4.92
N PHE A 277 25.70 9.77 -5.97
CA PHE A 277 25.99 9.38 -7.36
C PHE A 277 27.48 9.22 -7.67
N SER A 278 28.36 9.89 -6.91
CA SER A 278 29.82 9.83 -7.09
C SER A 278 30.46 8.56 -6.53
N ARG A 279 29.70 7.68 -5.87
CA ARG A 279 30.18 6.35 -5.47
C ARG A 279 29.83 5.36 -6.57
N PRO A 280 30.81 4.60 -7.12
CA PRO A 280 30.49 3.55 -8.08
C PRO A 280 29.45 2.63 -7.45
N ALA A 281 28.24 2.65 -8.01
CA ALA A 281 27.12 1.82 -7.60
C ALA A 281 27.42 0.35 -7.99
N ARG A 282 28.38 -0.26 -7.31
CA ARG A 282 28.75 -1.67 -7.45
C ARG A 282 29.27 -2.21 -6.13
N GLN A 283 28.40 -2.29 -5.13
CA GLN A 283 28.40 -3.37 -4.17
C GLN A 283 27.03 -3.44 -3.47
N ARG A 284 26.34 -4.57 -3.62
CA ARG A 284 25.28 -5.01 -2.69
C ARG A 284 25.93 -5.10 -1.30
N GLY A 285 25.91 -4.04 -0.50
CA GLY A 285 26.51 -4.12 0.83
C GLY A 285 26.70 -2.81 1.59
N ASP A 286 26.96 -1.69 0.91
CA ASP A 286 27.27 -0.43 1.59
C ASP A 286 25.98 0.24 2.08
N LEU A 287 25.55 -0.19 3.27
CA LEU A 287 24.52 0.50 4.02
C LEU A 287 25.08 1.78 4.60
N VAL A 288 24.37 2.87 4.36
CA VAL A 288 24.72 4.20 4.80
C VAL A 288 23.69 4.65 5.82
N GLU A 289 24.17 5.19 6.92
CA GLU A 289 23.30 5.83 7.89
C GLU A 289 22.86 7.21 7.38
N MET A 290 21.57 7.48 7.48
CA MET A 290 20.96 8.78 7.18
C MET A 290 20.08 9.23 8.33
N LEU A 291 20.03 10.54 8.54
CA LEU A 291 19.10 11.17 9.46
C LEU A 291 18.07 11.96 8.65
N SER A 292 16.79 11.64 8.84
CA SER A 292 15.75 12.49 8.29
C SER A 292 15.67 13.81 9.05
N LEU A 293 15.21 14.88 8.40
CA LEU A 293 15.03 16.18 9.05
C LEU A 293 13.95 16.17 10.15
N SER A 294 13.13 15.12 10.22
CA SER A 294 12.24 14.92 11.36
C SER A 294 12.96 14.32 12.58
N GLY A 295 14.16 13.75 12.40
CA GLY A 295 14.96 13.10 13.45
C GLY A 295 14.92 11.57 13.42
N LEU A 296 14.30 10.96 12.39
CA LEU A 296 14.36 9.51 12.19
C LEU A 296 15.71 9.10 11.61
N GLN A 297 16.45 8.28 12.35
CA GLN A 297 17.68 7.64 11.89
C GLN A 297 17.34 6.35 11.13
N VAL A 298 17.94 6.17 9.95
CA VAL A 298 17.68 5.01 9.08
C VAL A 298 18.97 4.47 8.49
N MET A 299 19.01 3.16 8.26
CA MET A 299 20.00 2.53 7.39
C MET A 299 19.46 2.52 5.97
N ALA A 300 20.27 2.94 5.01
CA ALA A 300 19.87 3.06 3.62
C ALA A 300 20.85 2.40 2.66
N ARG A 301 20.31 1.83 1.59
CA ARG A 301 21.05 1.29 0.45
C ARG A 301 20.57 2.01 -0.81
N PHE A 302 21.50 2.30 -1.71
CA PHE A 302 21.22 2.97 -2.96
C PHE A 302 21.39 2.00 -4.13
N GLU A 303 20.48 2.05 -5.09
CA GLU A 303 20.52 1.26 -6.31
C GLU A 303 20.19 2.15 -7.51
N GLY A 304 21.05 2.13 -8.53
CA GLY A 304 20.91 2.96 -9.73
C GLY A 304 22.25 3.14 -10.43
N GLU A 305 22.23 3.48 -11.72
CA GLU A 305 23.45 3.82 -12.45
C GLU A 305 23.61 5.35 -12.49
N PRO A 306 24.79 5.89 -12.15
CA PRO A 306 25.05 7.31 -12.33
C PRO A 306 24.97 7.67 -13.81
N ALA A 307 24.46 8.87 -14.10
CA ALA A 307 24.59 9.43 -15.43
C ALA A 307 26.08 9.46 -15.79
N GLN A 308 26.48 8.83 -16.90
CA GLN A 308 27.83 9.05 -17.43
C GLN A 308 27.99 10.56 -17.62
N VAL A 309 28.80 11.19 -16.77
CA VAL A 309 29.35 12.51 -17.07
C VAL A 309 30.03 12.35 -18.42
N ALA A 310 29.60 13.12 -19.43
CA ALA A 310 30.24 13.10 -20.73
C ALA A 310 31.73 13.44 -20.53
N THR A 311 32.58 12.41 -20.50
CA THR A 311 34.02 12.57 -20.57
C THR A 311 34.34 12.92 -22.01
N GLY A 312 34.24 14.21 -22.32
CA GLY A 312 34.46 14.73 -23.66
C GLY A 312 35.06 16.13 -23.59
N ALA A 313 36.36 16.20 -23.32
CA ALA A 313 37.35 17.03 -24.03
C ALA A 313 38.64 17.14 -23.21
N ASP A 314 39.76 16.86 -23.86
CA ASP A 314 41.13 17.08 -23.40
C ASP A 314 41.30 18.44 -22.71
N TRP A 315 41.72 18.43 -21.44
CA TRP A 315 42.45 19.54 -20.84
C TRP A 315 43.73 18.99 -20.24
N ALA A 316 44.78 19.02 -21.07
CA ALA A 316 46.15 18.98 -20.61
C ALA A 316 46.47 20.31 -19.89
N GLY A 317 46.98 20.20 -18.66
CA GLY A 317 47.72 21.26 -17.98
C GLY A 317 46.91 22.18 -17.06
N GLY A 318 47.25 22.18 -15.77
CA GLY A 318 46.88 23.22 -14.82
C GLY A 318 46.50 22.68 -13.46
N THR A 319 47.50 22.52 -12.59
CA THR A 319 47.27 22.54 -11.13
C THR A 319 46.73 23.91 -10.76
N ASP A 320 45.47 23.99 -10.31
CA ASP A 320 45.03 25.10 -9.49
C ASP A 320 43.98 24.63 -8.47
N ASP A 321 44.50 24.41 -7.26
CA ASP A 321 43.77 24.29 -6.01
C ASP A 321 43.16 25.67 -5.71
N SER A 322 41.92 25.92 -6.12
CA SER A 322 40.95 26.87 -5.50
C SER A 322 39.91 27.38 -6.50
N ALA A 323 38.75 26.73 -6.54
CA ALA A 323 37.53 27.36 -7.03
C ALA A 323 36.37 26.89 -6.15
N GLY A 324 35.82 27.83 -5.37
CA GLY A 324 34.97 27.59 -4.21
C GLY A 324 33.74 26.74 -4.50
N ALA A 325 33.57 25.70 -3.68
CA ALA A 325 32.31 25.01 -3.51
C ALA A 325 31.22 26.02 -3.12
N PRO A 326 30.06 26.04 -3.80
CA PRO A 326 28.95 26.88 -3.38
C PRO A 326 28.37 26.35 -2.07
N ASP A 327 28.73 27.05 -1.00
CA ASP A 327 28.08 27.25 0.29
C ASP A 327 27.13 26.12 0.75
N GLU A 328 27.68 25.30 1.62
CA GLU A 328 27.01 24.36 2.53
C GLU A 328 26.06 25.12 3.47
N ARG A 329 24.96 25.67 2.96
CA ARG A 329 23.89 26.18 3.83
C ARG A 329 23.32 25.03 4.64
N SER A 330 23.85 24.93 5.86
CA SER A 330 23.48 24.03 6.94
C SER A 330 21.99 24.16 7.21
N CYS A 331 21.23 23.13 6.86
CA CYS A 331 19.93 22.93 7.47
C CYS A 331 20.24 22.31 8.85
N PRO A 332 19.96 22.98 9.98
CA PRO A 332 20.35 22.47 11.29
C PRO A 332 19.67 21.12 11.52
N LEU A 333 20.47 20.07 11.61
CA LEU A 333 20.00 18.73 11.93
C LEU A 333 19.50 18.69 13.37
N PRO A 334 18.42 17.93 13.66
CA PRO A 334 17.97 17.75 15.03
C PRO A 334 19.09 17.12 15.88
N THR A 335 19.31 17.69 17.07
CA THR A 335 20.46 17.38 17.94
C THR A 335 20.41 16.02 18.65
N ALA A 336 19.35 15.23 18.44
CA ALA A 336 19.22 13.86 18.93
C ALA A 336 18.23 13.05 18.07
N PRO A 337 18.45 11.73 17.89
CA PRO A 337 17.47 10.87 17.21
C PRO A 337 16.17 10.87 18.03
N VAL A 338 15.10 11.36 17.40
CA VAL A 338 13.77 11.35 17.99
C VAL A 338 13.23 9.94 17.82
N ASN A 339 12.70 9.32 18.89
CA ASN A 339 12.11 7.99 18.77
C ASN A 339 10.92 8.05 17.79
N MET A 340 10.76 7.02 16.95
CA MET A 340 9.64 6.87 16.00
C MET A 340 8.28 7.17 16.63
N ARG A 341 8.10 6.86 17.92
CA ARG A 341 6.86 7.16 18.63
C ARG A 341 6.56 8.65 18.74
N ASP A 342 7.58 9.48 18.96
CA ASP A 342 7.43 10.92 19.11
C ASP A 342 7.29 11.60 17.75
N LEU A 343 7.98 11.08 16.73
CA LEU A 343 7.77 11.47 15.33
C LEU A 343 6.33 11.26 14.87
N GLU A 344 5.79 10.05 15.11
CA GLU A 344 4.39 9.73 14.81
C GLU A 344 3.43 10.65 15.58
N ARG A 345 3.69 10.94 16.86
CA ARG A 345 2.87 11.86 17.66
C ARG A 345 2.86 13.27 17.06
N GLN A 346 4.03 13.81 16.71
CA GLN A 346 4.14 15.14 16.10
C GLN A 346 3.46 15.20 14.73
N ALA A 347 3.58 14.15 13.92
CA ALA A 347 2.89 14.07 12.64
C ALA A 347 1.37 14.02 12.79
N ILE A 348 0.87 13.21 13.73
CA ILE A 348 -0.55 13.16 14.09
C ILE A 348 -1.05 14.53 14.54
N ALA A 349 -0.33 15.22 15.43
CA ALA A 349 -0.71 16.55 15.91
C ALA A 349 -0.76 17.58 14.76
N ARG A 350 0.26 17.63 13.90
CA ARG A 350 0.30 18.53 12.73
C ARG A 350 -0.83 18.25 11.75
N THR A 351 -1.12 16.99 11.47
CA THR A 351 -2.15 16.59 10.49
C THR A 351 -3.55 16.87 11.02
N LEU A 352 -3.79 16.64 12.32
CA LEU A 352 -5.05 17.02 12.96
C LEU A 352 -5.25 18.54 12.95
N ALA A 353 -4.21 19.33 13.24
CA ALA A 353 -4.29 20.78 13.19
C ALA A 353 -4.62 21.29 11.78
N ALA A 354 -4.01 20.70 10.74
CA ALA A 354 -4.26 21.07 9.34
C ALA A 354 -5.65 20.65 8.82
N LEU A 355 -6.34 19.74 9.50
CA LEU A 355 -7.64 19.20 9.10
C LEU A 355 -8.75 19.53 10.11
N ASP A 356 -8.57 20.60 10.89
CA ASP A 356 -9.52 21.08 11.89
C ASP A 356 -9.99 19.97 12.87
N GLY A 357 -9.08 19.07 13.24
CA GLY A 357 -9.35 17.97 14.16
C GLY A 357 -10.04 16.76 13.54
N ASN A 358 -10.23 16.69 12.22
CA ASN A 358 -10.87 15.56 11.56
C ASN A 358 -10.00 14.29 11.61
N VAL A 359 -10.21 13.46 12.63
CA VAL A 359 -9.46 12.23 12.89
C VAL A 359 -9.52 11.25 11.72
N SER A 360 -10.66 11.13 11.04
CA SER A 360 -10.82 10.18 9.93
C SER A 360 -10.03 10.63 8.69
N ALA A 361 -10.02 11.93 8.40
CA ALA A 361 -9.22 12.49 7.33
C ALA A 361 -7.71 12.40 7.65
N ALA A 362 -7.31 12.67 8.89
CA ALA A 362 -5.92 12.56 9.33
C ALA A 362 -5.39 11.11 9.25
N ALA A 363 -6.19 10.14 9.72
CA ALA A 363 -5.85 8.71 9.63
C ALA A 363 -5.61 8.27 8.17
N ARG A 364 -6.50 8.70 7.26
CA ARG A 364 -6.38 8.40 5.82
C ARG A 364 -5.13 9.04 5.21
N GLN A 365 -4.86 10.31 5.53
CA GLN A 365 -3.70 11.03 5.00
C GLN A 365 -2.38 10.42 5.47
N LEU A 366 -2.30 9.99 6.73
CA LEU A 366 -1.11 9.36 7.29
C LEU A 366 -1.02 7.84 7.00
N GLY A 367 -2.06 7.24 6.43
CA GLY A 367 -2.11 5.80 6.15
C GLY A 367 -2.05 4.91 7.41
N ILE A 368 -2.58 5.40 8.53
CA ILE A 368 -2.63 4.73 9.85
C ILE A 368 -4.08 4.58 10.33
N SER A 369 -4.34 3.73 11.32
CA SER A 369 -5.69 3.60 11.92
C SER A 369 -6.04 4.78 12.84
N ARG A 370 -7.34 5.07 12.98
CA ARG A 370 -7.83 6.09 13.93
C ARG A 370 -7.47 5.78 15.38
N ASN A 371 -7.42 4.50 15.77
CA ASN A 371 -6.99 4.11 17.11
C ASN A 371 -5.51 4.38 17.36
N THR A 372 -4.65 4.28 16.34
CA THR A 372 -3.27 4.77 16.49
C THR A 372 -3.27 6.26 16.83
N ILE A 373 -4.12 7.07 16.20
CA ILE A 373 -4.30 8.48 16.57
C ILE A 373 -4.82 8.63 18.01
N TYR A 374 -5.89 7.92 18.38
CA TYR A 374 -6.46 8.02 19.73
C TYR A 374 -5.49 7.57 20.83
N ARG A 375 -4.83 6.40 20.71
CA ARG A 375 -3.83 5.94 21.69
C ARG A 375 -2.68 6.92 21.85
N ARG A 376 -2.24 7.55 20.76
CA ARG A 376 -1.14 8.53 20.80
C ARG A 376 -1.59 9.86 21.40
N ARG A 377 -2.87 10.21 21.30
CA ARG A 377 -3.48 11.34 22.02
C ARG A 377 -3.70 11.07 23.51
N SER A 378 -4.13 9.87 23.89
CA SER A 378 -4.37 9.49 25.29
C SER A 378 -3.09 9.40 26.13
N GLY A 379 -1.92 9.41 25.50
CA GLY A 379 -0.63 9.57 26.20
C GLY A 379 -0.15 11.03 26.31
N LEU A 380 -1.02 12.02 26.04
CA LEU A 380 -0.77 13.47 26.22
C LEU A 380 -1.40 14.04 27.50
N SER A 381 -2.09 13.20 28.29
CA SER A 381 -2.74 13.57 29.55
C SER A 381 -1.94 13.07 30.75
#